data_AF-A0A523WD29-F1
#
_entry.id   AF-A0A523WD29-F1
#
_cell.length_a   1.000
_cell.length_b   1.000
_cell.length_c   1.000
_cell.angle_alpha   90.00
_cell.angle_beta   90.00
_cell.angle_gamma   90.00
#
_symmetry.space_group_name_H-M   'P 1'
#
loop_
_entity.id
_entity.type
_entity.pdbx_description
1 polymer ?
#
loop_
_entity_poly.entity_id
_entity_poly.type
_entity_poly.pdbx_seq_one_letter_code
_entity_poly.pdbx_strand_id
1 'polypeptide(L)'
;MILEVEPGTPAAKAGLKPYDVIVEVDGQPVKDANDLLFKIADIRPGTKVDIKVIRNQGKEEKTLTAKITEYKSGEEQETVSTSDKDIDIGFKVTELTSRLARRLGYRTQEGLIITDVTPYSEADRKGIKNGDIILEVNQKKIKSTRDLVNILKKAKSGDAIMLKIRRESNGQMQDSIKVLSIPE
;
A
#
# COMPACT_ATOMS: atom_id res chain seq x y z
N MET A 1 17.55 -7.36 15.55
CA MET A 1 17.65 -8.60 14.74
C MET A 1 16.58 -8.57 13.68
N ILE A 2 16.92 -8.93 12.44
CA ILE A 2 16.00 -8.97 11.31
C ILE A 2 15.27 -10.31 11.33
N LEU A 3 13.94 -10.28 11.34
CA LEU A 3 13.11 -11.48 11.32
C LEU A 3 12.82 -11.94 9.89
N GLU A 4 12.56 -10.99 9.00
CA GLU A 4 12.22 -11.24 7.61
C GLU A 4 12.75 -10.10 6.73
N VAL A 5 13.07 -10.44 5.48
CA VAL A 5 13.48 -9.46 4.45
C VAL A 5 12.60 -9.71 3.24
N GLU A 6 11.72 -8.77 2.94
CA GLU A 6 10.82 -8.88 1.80
C GLU A 6 11.58 -8.81 0.47
N PRO A 7 11.34 -9.74 -0.48
CA PRO A 7 11.94 -9.71 -1.79
C PRO A 7 11.64 -8.40 -2.54
N GLY A 8 12.62 -7.87 -3.29
CA GLY A 8 12.45 -6.65 -4.08
C GLY A 8 12.65 -5.33 -3.32
N THR A 9 12.71 -5.37 -1.98
CA THR A 9 13.03 -4.20 -1.15
C THR A 9 14.49 -3.74 -1.29
N PRO A 10 14.81 -2.48 -0.97
CA PRO A 10 16.20 -2.04 -0.91
C PRO A 10 17.05 -2.85 0.08
N ALA A 11 16.45 -3.34 1.17
CA ALA A 11 17.09 -4.22 2.13
C ALA A 11 17.52 -5.56 1.49
N ALA A 12 16.62 -6.19 0.72
CA ALA A 12 16.93 -7.41 -0.02
C ALA A 12 18.03 -7.17 -1.07
N LYS A 13 17.95 -6.05 -1.81
CA LYS A 13 18.96 -5.67 -2.83
C LYS A 13 20.33 -5.38 -2.21
N ALA A 14 20.36 -4.85 -0.99
CA ALA A 14 21.59 -4.64 -0.21
C ALA A 14 22.18 -5.97 0.32
N GLY A 15 21.45 -7.08 0.21
CA GLY A 15 21.92 -8.40 0.65
C GLY A 15 21.71 -8.66 2.14
N LEU A 16 20.80 -7.93 2.79
CA LEU A 16 20.34 -8.26 4.14
C LEU A 16 19.62 -9.60 4.13
N LYS A 17 19.82 -10.38 5.19
CA LYS A 17 19.22 -11.70 5.35
C LYS A 17 18.47 -11.81 6.67
N PRO A 18 17.48 -12.70 6.76
CA PRO A 18 16.92 -13.09 8.04
C PRO A 18 18.04 -13.50 9.02
N TYR A 19 17.84 -13.16 10.29
CA TYR A 19 18.78 -13.35 11.40
C TYR A 19 20.02 -12.44 11.41
N ASP A 20 20.12 -11.47 10.50
CA ASP A 20 21.13 -10.43 10.63
C ASP A 20 20.85 -9.55 11.87
N VAL A 21 21.91 -9.19 12.59
CA VAL A 21 21.85 -8.24 13.68
C VAL A 21 22.51 -6.95 13.23
N ILE A 22 21.71 -5.91 13.02
CA ILE A 22 22.22 -4.57 12.70
C ILE A 22 22.86 -3.98 13.96
N VAL A 23 24.11 -3.56 13.84
CA VAL A 23 24.89 -3.00 14.95
C VAL A 23 25.32 -1.55 14.69
N GLU A 24 25.33 -1.12 13.42
CA GLU A 24 25.73 0.23 13.04
C GLU A 24 25.00 0.66 11.76
N VAL A 25 24.66 1.94 11.67
CA VAL A 25 24.10 2.58 10.49
C VAL A 25 24.83 3.91 10.29
N ASP A 26 25.46 4.09 9.13
CA ASP A 26 26.21 5.30 8.74
C ASP A 26 27.25 5.75 9.79
N GLY A 27 28.04 4.79 10.30
CA GLY A 27 29.02 5.06 11.36
C GLY A 27 28.44 5.19 12.76
N GLN A 28 27.11 5.20 12.91
CA GLN A 28 26.46 5.36 14.21
C GLN A 28 26.02 4.01 14.79
N PRO A 29 26.38 3.69 16.04
CA PRO A 29 25.94 2.45 16.67
C PRO A 29 24.41 2.45 16.83
N VAL A 30 23.83 1.26 16.67
CA VAL A 30 22.40 0.98 16.82
C VAL A 30 22.21 0.11 18.05
N LYS A 31 21.43 0.60 19.02
CA LYS A 31 21.20 -0.12 20.28
C LYS A 31 20.03 -1.09 20.18
N ASP A 32 18.95 -0.68 19.51
CA ASP A 32 17.71 -1.45 19.39
C ASP A 32 16.96 -1.12 18.09
N ALA A 33 15.82 -1.78 17.89
CA ALA A 33 15.00 -1.62 16.69
C ALA A 33 14.36 -0.23 16.56
N ASN A 34 14.05 0.45 17.67
CA ASN A 34 13.47 1.79 17.63
C ASN A 34 14.54 2.82 17.28
N ASP A 35 15.73 2.71 17.88
CA ASP A 35 16.90 3.53 17.56
C ASP A 35 17.27 3.43 16.07
N LEU A 36 17.22 2.21 15.52
CA LEU A 36 17.37 1.99 14.08
C LEU A 36 16.32 2.75 13.25
N LEU A 37 15.04 2.67 13.65
CA LEU A 37 13.95 3.31 12.92
C LEU A 37 14.10 4.84 12.91
N PHE A 38 14.42 5.44 14.05
CA PHE A 38 14.66 6.89 14.16
C PHE A 38 15.84 7.32 13.28
N LYS A 39 16.95 6.57 13.30
CA LYS A 39 18.13 6.86 12.47
C LYS A 39 17.83 6.79 10.98
N ILE A 40 16.97 5.87 10.55
CA ILE A 40 16.58 5.75 9.13
C ILE A 40 15.56 6.81 8.74
N ALA A 41 14.65 7.19 9.64
CA ALA A 41 13.58 8.16 9.38
C ALA A 41 14.11 9.56 9.02
N ASP A 42 15.24 9.98 9.60
CA ASP A 42 15.86 11.28 9.32
C ASP A 42 16.66 11.31 8.00
N ILE A 43 16.83 10.16 7.34
CA ILE A 43 17.63 10.05 6.12
C ILE A 43 16.76 10.37 4.90
N ARG A 44 17.23 11.33 4.09
CA ARG A 44 16.54 11.72 2.85
C ARG A 44 16.42 10.53 1.89
N PRO A 45 15.24 10.29 1.30
CA PRO A 45 15.10 9.31 0.24
C PRO A 45 16.08 9.55 -0.92
N GLY A 46 16.61 8.46 -1.47
CA GLY A 46 17.57 8.46 -2.58
C GLY A 46 19.03 8.38 -2.15
N THR A 47 19.34 8.59 -0.86
CA THR A 47 20.71 8.44 -0.32
C THR A 47 21.10 6.97 -0.18
N LYS A 48 22.40 6.71 -0.15
CA LYS A 48 22.97 5.41 0.20
C LYS A 48 23.38 5.45 1.66
N VAL A 49 23.13 4.35 2.35
CA VAL A 49 23.38 4.18 3.78
C VAL A 49 24.14 2.89 3.97
N ASP A 50 25.25 2.96 4.70
CA ASP A 50 26.03 1.79 5.06
C ASP A 50 25.50 1.20 6.35
N ILE A 51 25.14 -0.08 6.31
CA ILE A 51 24.57 -0.83 7.42
C ILE A 51 25.53 -1.94 7.77
N LYS A 52 26.07 -1.88 8.98
CA LYS A 52 26.91 -2.94 9.52
C LYS A 52 26.02 -3.98 10.20
N VAL A 53 26.19 -5.22 9.78
CA VAL A 53 25.46 -6.36 10.32
C VAL A 53 26.41 -7.45 10.81
N ILE A 54 25.97 -8.11 11.87
CA ILE A 54 26.54 -9.36 12.35
C ILE A 54 25.67 -10.50 11.83
N ARG A 55 26.32 -11.49 11.21
CA ARG A 55 25.69 -12.68 10.62
C ARG A 55 26.29 -13.94 11.24
N ASN A 56 25.58 -15.07 11.14
CA ASN A 56 26.03 -16.37 11.61
C ASN A 56 26.37 -16.39 13.12
N GLN A 57 25.48 -15.83 13.96
CA GLN A 57 25.62 -15.80 15.42
C GLN A 57 26.94 -15.16 15.92
N GLY A 58 27.39 -14.06 15.30
CA GLY A 58 28.61 -13.36 15.76
C GLY A 58 29.88 -13.70 14.99
N LYS A 59 29.83 -14.64 14.04
CA LYS A 59 31.03 -15.13 13.35
C LYS A 59 31.45 -14.28 12.16
N GLU A 60 30.53 -13.46 11.63
CA GLU A 60 30.79 -12.62 10.47
C GLU A 60 30.27 -11.21 10.69
N GLU A 61 31.11 -10.22 10.41
CA GLU A 61 30.72 -8.82 10.32
C GLU A 61 30.72 -8.41 8.84
N LYS A 62 29.64 -7.78 8.38
CA LYS A 62 29.48 -7.32 6.99
C LYS A 62 28.92 -5.91 6.97
N THR A 63 29.52 -5.05 6.15
CA THR A 63 28.95 -3.75 5.81
C THR A 63 28.20 -3.88 4.50
N LEU A 64 26.92 -3.52 4.52
CA LEU A 64 26.01 -3.59 3.38
C LEU A 64 25.49 -2.18 3.07
N THR A 65 25.70 -1.73 1.85
CA THR A 65 25.17 -0.43 1.41
C THR A 65 23.75 -0.61 0.89
N ALA A 66 22.78 -0.02 1.57
CA ALA A 66 21.39 0.05 1.14
C ALA A 66 21.05 1.43 0.60
N LYS A 67 20.28 1.50 -0.49
CA LYS A 67 19.71 2.77 -0.94
C LYS A 67 18.43 3.02 -0.15
N ILE A 68 18.35 4.12 0.60
CA ILE A 68 17.11 4.55 1.22
C ILE A 68 16.15 4.96 0.11
N THR A 69 15.01 4.30 0.06
CA THR A 69 13.90 4.71 -0.78
C THR A 69 12.78 5.13 0.12
N GLU A 70 11.96 6.06 -0.35
CA GLU A 70 10.74 6.42 0.35
C GLU A 70 9.90 5.15 0.53
N TYR A 71 9.54 4.84 1.77
CA TYR A 71 8.69 3.72 2.08
C TYR A 71 7.26 4.09 1.65
N LYS A 72 6.93 3.82 0.39
CA LYS A 72 5.53 3.71 -0.03
C LYS A 72 5.00 2.42 0.61
N SER A 73 4.29 2.56 1.72
CA SER A 73 3.53 1.46 2.34
C SER A 73 2.80 0.67 1.24
N GLY A 74 3.12 -0.62 1.12
CA GLY A 74 2.85 -1.50 -0.03
C GLY A 74 1.40 -1.54 -0.52
N GLU A 75 1.13 -1.96 -1.75
CA GLU A 75 1.90 -2.89 -2.60
C GLU A 75 1.84 -2.43 -4.08
N GLU A 76 3.00 -2.30 -4.73
CA GLU A 76 3.09 -2.27 -6.20
C GLU A 76 3.12 -3.72 -6.71
N GLN A 77 1.95 -4.25 -7.05
CA GLN A 77 1.89 -5.26 -8.10
C GLN A 77 1.75 -4.50 -9.43
N GLU A 78 2.86 -4.39 -10.15
CA GLU A 78 2.98 -3.85 -11.51
C GLU A 78 2.39 -2.44 -11.72
N THR A 79 3.12 -1.41 -11.28
CA THR A 79 3.05 -0.10 -11.93
C THR A 79 3.55 -0.23 -13.35
N VAL A 80 2.62 -0.39 -14.29
CA VAL A 80 2.84 0.16 -15.62
C VAL A 80 2.92 1.66 -15.43
N SER A 81 4.14 2.18 -15.37
CA SER A 81 4.42 3.58 -15.64
C SER A 81 3.94 3.87 -17.05
N THR A 82 2.75 4.46 -17.15
CA THR A 82 2.44 5.39 -18.22
C THR A 82 2.04 6.68 -17.55
N SER A 83 2.87 7.70 -17.72
CA SER A 83 2.52 9.10 -17.53
C SER A 83 1.19 9.37 -18.21
N ASP A 84 0.12 9.58 -17.43
CA ASP A 84 -1.15 10.17 -17.84
C ASP A 84 -2.01 10.32 -16.58
N LYS A 85 -2.18 11.56 -16.10
CA LYS A 85 -3.12 12.03 -15.06
C LYS A 85 -3.61 10.95 -14.08
N ASP A 86 -2.94 10.80 -12.93
CA ASP A 86 -3.53 10.07 -11.80
C ASP A 86 -4.80 10.81 -11.36
N ILE A 87 -5.95 10.27 -11.74
CA ILE A 87 -7.26 10.77 -11.31
C ILE A 87 -7.44 10.35 -9.85
N ASP A 88 -7.11 11.27 -8.94
CA ASP A 88 -7.35 11.09 -7.51
C ASP A 88 -8.84 11.27 -7.20
N ILE A 89 -9.52 10.15 -6.96
CA ILE A 89 -10.94 10.11 -6.57
C ILE A 89 -11.13 10.17 -5.05
N GLY A 90 -10.06 10.43 -4.29
CA GLY A 90 -10.11 10.71 -2.86
C GLY A 90 -10.27 9.46 -1.98
N PHE A 91 -9.93 8.28 -2.47
CA PHE A 91 -9.88 7.06 -1.68
C PHE A 91 -8.87 6.07 -2.22
N LYS A 92 -8.36 5.20 -1.34
CA LYS A 92 -7.46 4.10 -1.67
C LYS A 92 -8.21 2.78 -1.62
N VAL A 93 -7.81 1.86 -2.49
CA VAL A 93 -8.40 0.52 -2.58
C VAL A 93 -7.33 -0.55 -2.56
N THR A 94 -7.70 -1.74 -2.11
CA THR A 94 -6.95 -2.97 -2.36
C THR A 94 -7.88 -4.08 -2.82
N GLU A 95 -7.32 -5.13 -3.41
CA GLU A 95 -8.09 -6.27 -3.90
C GLU A 95 -8.60 -7.11 -2.72
N LEU A 96 -9.90 -7.37 -2.69
CA LEU A 96 -10.50 -8.20 -1.67
C LEU A 96 -10.35 -9.68 -2.04
N THR A 97 -9.22 -10.28 -1.68
CA THR A 97 -9.04 -11.74 -1.84
C THR A 97 -9.91 -12.52 -0.84
N SER A 98 -10.33 -13.75 -1.19
CA SER A 98 -11.12 -14.59 -0.28
C SER A 98 -10.40 -14.89 1.05
N ARG A 99 -9.07 -14.85 1.07
CA ARG A 99 -8.27 -14.97 2.30
C ARG A 99 -8.37 -13.70 3.15
N LEU A 100 -8.23 -12.52 2.54
CA LEU A 100 -8.34 -11.24 3.22
C LEU A 100 -9.76 -11.01 3.75
N ALA A 101 -10.79 -11.28 2.92
CA ALA A 101 -12.19 -11.21 3.31
C ALA A 101 -12.48 -12.02 4.58
N ARG A 102 -12.08 -13.30 4.60
CA ARG A 102 -12.26 -14.17 5.76
C ARG A 102 -11.55 -13.65 7.01
N ARG A 103 -10.31 -13.15 6.87
CA ARG A 103 -9.55 -12.56 7.99
C ARG A 103 -10.25 -11.33 8.58
N LEU A 104 -10.87 -10.52 7.74
CA LEU A 104 -11.56 -9.30 8.14
C LEU A 104 -13.04 -9.54 8.50
N GLY A 105 -13.54 -10.78 8.41
CA GLY A 105 -14.93 -11.13 8.72
C GLY A 105 -15.94 -10.73 7.64
N TYR A 106 -15.48 -10.36 6.43
CA TYR A 106 -16.35 -10.09 5.30
C TYR A 106 -16.89 -11.39 4.71
N ARG A 107 -18.19 -11.38 4.41
CA ARG A 107 -18.88 -12.45 3.70
C ARG A 107 -18.69 -12.31 2.19
N THR A 108 -18.57 -11.08 1.70
CA THR A 108 -18.16 -10.80 0.32
C THR A 108 -16.69 -11.16 0.12
N GLN A 109 -16.40 -11.91 -0.95
CA GLN A 109 -15.07 -12.48 -1.22
C GLN A 109 -14.44 -11.98 -2.53
N GLU A 110 -15.08 -11.02 -3.19
CA GLU A 110 -14.62 -10.41 -4.43
C GLU A 110 -14.90 -8.90 -4.44
N GLY A 111 -14.18 -8.17 -5.28
CA GLY A 111 -14.27 -6.72 -5.39
C GLY A 111 -13.04 -6.00 -4.85
N LEU A 112 -13.15 -4.69 -4.71
CA LEU A 112 -12.09 -3.83 -4.17
C LEU A 112 -12.52 -3.25 -2.83
N ILE A 113 -11.77 -3.49 -1.77
CA ILE A 113 -12.06 -2.92 -0.46
C ILE A 113 -11.39 -1.55 -0.34
N ILE A 114 -12.16 -0.57 0.14
CA ILE A 114 -11.69 0.78 0.40
C ILE A 114 -10.94 0.78 1.73
N THR A 115 -9.65 1.06 1.68
CA THR A 115 -8.75 1.02 2.84
C THR A 115 -8.61 2.38 3.50
N ASP A 116 -8.78 3.45 2.73
CA ASP A 116 -8.65 4.82 3.18
C ASP A 116 -9.53 5.75 2.35
N VAL A 117 -10.10 6.77 2.98
CA VAL A 117 -10.88 7.81 2.34
C VAL A 117 -10.28 9.14 2.76
N THR A 118 -9.90 9.95 1.77
CA THR A 118 -9.34 11.28 1.99
C THR A 118 -10.43 12.21 2.52
N PRO A 119 -10.24 12.85 3.69
CA PRO A 119 -11.22 13.77 4.24
C PRO A 119 -11.58 14.90 3.28
N TYR A 120 -12.85 15.30 3.25
CA TYR A 120 -13.41 16.36 2.40
C TYR A 120 -13.38 16.09 0.89
N SER A 121 -12.92 14.92 0.46
CA SER A 121 -12.96 14.48 -0.94
C SER A 121 -14.38 14.23 -1.44
N GLU A 122 -14.55 14.06 -2.75
CA GLU A 122 -15.83 13.65 -3.32
C GLU A 122 -16.33 12.32 -2.74
N ALA A 123 -15.43 11.36 -2.51
CA ALA A 123 -15.79 10.09 -1.90
C ALA A 123 -16.33 10.26 -0.47
N ASP A 124 -15.65 11.06 0.35
CA ASP A 124 -16.09 11.39 1.71
C ASP A 124 -17.47 12.07 1.70
N ARG A 125 -17.66 13.06 0.83
CA ARG A 125 -18.93 13.79 0.66
C ARG A 125 -20.08 12.88 0.20
N LYS A 126 -19.80 11.83 -0.57
CA LYS A 126 -20.82 10.82 -0.95
C LYS A 126 -21.05 9.76 0.13
N GLY A 127 -20.37 9.86 1.28
CA GLY A 127 -20.52 8.97 2.42
C GLY A 127 -19.88 7.60 2.22
N ILE A 128 -18.88 7.53 1.34
CA ILE A 128 -18.00 6.37 1.20
C ILE A 128 -17.11 6.30 2.44
N LYS A 129 -16.90 5.10 2.97
CA LYS A 129 -16.13 4.88 4.20
C LYS A 129 -15.10 3.77 4.05
N ASN A 130 -14.12 3.79 4.94
CA ASN A 130 -13.18 2.68 5.09
C ASN A 130 -13.94 1.38 5.40
N GLY A 131 -13.56 0.30 4.72
CA GLY A 131 -14.19 -1.00 4.83
C GLY A 131 -15.39 -1.21 3.88
N ASP A 132 -15.77 -0.21 3.10
CA ASP A 132 -16.71 -0.37 2.00
C ASP A 132 -16.08 -1.19 0.85
N ILE A 133 -16.87 -2.00 0.16
CA ILE A 133 -16.42 -2.88 -0.92
C ILE A 133 -17.04 -2.44 -2.24
N ILE A 134 -16.21 -2.07 -3.22
CA ILE A 134 -16.63 -1.75 -4.58
C ILE A 134 -16.81 -3.06 -5.35
N LEU A 135 -18.04 -3.29 -5.82
CA LEU A 135 -18.42 -4.47 -6.59
C LEU A 135 -18.44 -4.18 -8.10
N GLU A 136 -18.90 -2.98 -8.47
CA GLU A 136 -19.06 -2.57 -9.86
C GLU A 136 -18.69 -1.10 -10.04
N VAL A 137 -18.17 -0.78 -11.22
CA VAL A 137 -17.87 0.58 -11.68
C VAL A 137 -18.50 0.76 -13.06
N ASN A 138 -19.35 1.77 -13.24
CA ASN A 138 -20.11 2.02 -14.47
C ASN A 138 -20.81 0.75 -15.00
N GLN A 139 -21.49 0.03 -14.11
CA GLN A 139 -22.22 -1.23 -14.38
C GLN A 139 -21.33 -2.41 -14.80
N LYS A 140 -20.00 -2.29 -14.66
CA LYS A 140 -19.05 -3.38 -14.92
C LYS A 140 -18.53 -3.93 -13.61
N LYS A 141 -18.64 -5.25 -13.42
CA LYS A 141 -18.03 -5.93 -12.28
C LYS A 141 -16.53 -5.71 -12.27
N ILE A 142 -16.00 -5.47 -11.08
CA ILE A 142 -14.58 -5.19 -10.88
C ILE A 142 -13.96 -6.19 -9.93
N LYS A 143 -12.76 -6.65 -10.26
CA LYS A 143 -12.05 -7.66 -9.46
C LYS A 143 -10.62 -7.27 -9.14
N SER A 144 -10.03 -6.38 -9.94
CA SER A 144 -8.66 -5.93 -9.76
C SER A 144 -8.54 -4.41 -9.71
N THR A 145 -7.48 -3.93 -9.06
CA THR A 145 -7.15 -2.49 -9.07
C THR A 145 -6.83 -2.01 -10.48
N ARG A 146 -6.27 -2.90 -11.31
CA ARG A 146 -5.99 -2.65 -12.74
C ARG A 146 -7.26 -2.34 -13.53
N ASP A 147 -8.36 -3.05 -13.27
CA ASP A 147 -9.65 -2.76 -13.91
C ASP A 147 -10.11 -1.34 -13.56
N LEU A 148 -9.92 -0.91 -12.30
CA LEU A 148 -10.36 0.40 -11.82
C LEU A 148 -9.56 1.48 -12.52
N VAL A 149 -8.23 1.34 -12.50
CA VAL A 149 -7.32 2.26 -13.18
C VAL A 149 -7.66 2.38 -14.67
N ASN A 150 -7.97 1.26 -15.36
CA ASN A 150 -8.34 1.29 -16.76
C ASN A 150 -9.67 2.02 -17.05
N ILE A 151 -10.60 2.01 -16.10
CA ILE A 151 -11.84 2.78 -16.20
C ILE A 151 -11.57 4.26 -15.93
N LEU A 152 -10.81 4.56 -14.89
CA LEU A 152 -10.45 5.93 -14.51
C LEU A 152 -9.67 6.63 -15.64
N LYS A 153 -8.65 5.97 -16.22
CA LYS A 153 -7.85 6.52 -17.34
C LYS A 153 -8.68 6.89 -18.57
N LYS A 154 -9.86 6.28 -18.76
CA LYS A 154 -10.76 6.59 -19.89
C LYS A 154 -11.72 7.73 -19.58
N ALA A 155 -11.90 8.05 -18.31
CA ALA A 155 -12.79 9.09 -17.87
C ALA A 155 -12.05 10.43 -17.83
N LYS A 156 -12.77 11.50 -18.14
CA LYS A 156 -12.25 12.86 -18.19
C LYS A 156 -12.61 13.62 -16.92
N SER A 157 -11.82 14.65 -16.62
CA SER A 157 -12.20 15.74 -15.71
C SER A 157 -13.67 16.13 -15.92
N GLY A 158 -14.47 16.12 -14.86
CA GLY A 158 -15.91 16.41 -14.90
C GLY A 158 -16.83 15.23 -15.24
N ASP A 159 -16.31 14.07 -15.67
CA ASP A 159 -17.13 12.88 -15.87
C ASP A 159 -17.65 12.32 -14.54
N ALA A 160 -18.81 11.67 -14.60
CA ALA A 160 -19.38 10.97 -13.46
C ALA A 160 -19.02 9.47 -13.50
N ILE A 161 -18.52 8.95 -12.37
CA ILE A 161 -18.27 7.53 -12.15
C ILE A 161 -19.33 6.98 -11.20
N MET A 162 -20.04 5.95 -11.63
CA MET A 162 -21.01 5.24 -10.81
C MET A 162 -20.36 4.01 -10.17
N LEU A 163 -20.34 3.97 -8.85
CA LEU A 163 -19.84 2.86 -8.03
C LEU A 163 -21.02 2.12 -7.39
N LYS A 164 -21.03 0.79 -7.51
CA LYS A 164 -21.85 -0.07 -6.65
C LYS A 164 -21.00 -0.52 -5.47
N ILE A 165 -21.39 -0.07 -4.29
CA ILE A 165 -20.67 -0.28 -3.05
C ILE A 165 -21.49 -1.17 -2.12
N ARG A 166 -20.84 -2.12 -1.48
CA ARG A 166 -21.38 -2.93 -0.39
C ARG A 166 -20.72 -2.54 0.92
N ARG A 167 -21.53 -2.19 1.91
CA ARG A 167 -21.11 -2.03 3.30
C ARG A 167 -21.54 -3.26 4.08
N GLU A 168 -20.61 -3.90 4.76
CA GLU A 168 -20.91 -4.99 5.68
C GLU A 168 -20.66 -4.54 7.12
N SER A 169 -21.66 -4.64 7.97
CA SER A 169 -21.56 -4.31 9.40
C SER A 169 -22.51 -5.18 10.20
N ASN A 170 -22.05 -5.73 11.33
CA ASN A 170 -22.86 -6.55 12.24
C ASN A 170 -23.62 -7.69 11.53
N GLY A 171 -23.00 -8.31 10.52
CA GLY A 171 -23.59 -9.40 9.74
C GLY A 171 -24.64 -8.98 8.71
N GLN A 172 -24.98 -7.69 8.63
CA GLN A 172 -25.83 -7.12 7.59
C GLN A 172 -25.00 -6.64 6.40
N MET A 173 -25.54 -6.84 5.20
CA MET A 173 -25.00 -6.31 3.96
C MET A 173 -25.93 -5.23 3.44
N GLN A 174 -25.38 -4.07 3.10
CA GLN A 174 -26.12 -3.00 2.47
C GLN A 174 -25.43 -2.60 1.17
N ASP A 175 -26.13 -2.78 0.06
CA ASP A 175 -25.68 -2.30 -1.25
C ASP A 175 -26.19 -0.87 -1.46
N SER A 176 -25.33 -0.02 -2.01
CA SER A 176 -25.67 1.35 -2.37
C SER A 176 -24.96 1.76 -3.65
N ILE A 177 -25.58 2.65 -4.42
CA ILE A 177 -24.96 3.26 -5.59
C ILE A 177 -24.44 4.64 -5.20
N LYS A 178 -23.16 4.89 -5.49
CA LYS A 178 -22.49 6.18 -5.26
C LYS A 178 -22.01 6.72 -6.59
N VAL A 179 -22.37 7.97 -6.89
CA VAL A 179 -21.91 8.66 -8.09
C VAL A 179 -20.88 9.70 -7.67
N LEU A 180 -19.65 9.55 -8.17
CA LEU A 180 -18.53 10.44 -7.93
C LEU A 180 -18.28 11.28 -9.18
N SER A 181 -18.00 12.56 -8.98
CA SER A 181 -17.52 13.43 -10.06
C SER A 181 -16.01 13.40 -10.07
N ILE A 182 -15.41 13.25 -11.25
CA ILE A 182 -13.96 13.34 -11.42
C ILE A 182 -13.55 14.80 -11.27
N PRO A 183 -12.62 15.13 -10.34
CA PRO A 183 -12.15 16.49 -10.16
C PRO A 183 -11.54 17.04 -11.46
N GLU A 184 -11.65 18.35 -11.66
CA GLU A 184 -11.15 19.00 -12.88
C GLU A 184 -9.62 18.97 -13.02
#